data_AF-A0A4Q4V0R8-F1
#
_entry.id   AF-A0A4Q4V0R8-F1
#
_cell.length_a   1.000
_cell.length_b   1.000
_cell.length_c   1.000
_cell.angle_alpha   90.00
_cell.angle_beta   90.00
_cell.angle_gamma   90.00
#
_symmetry.space_group_name_H-M   'P 1'
#
loop_
_entity.id
_entity.type
_entity.pdbx_description
1 polymer ?
#
loop_
_entity_poly.entity_id
_entity_poly.type
_entity_poly.pdbx_seq_one_letter_code
_entity_poly.pdbx_strand_id
1 'polypeptide(L)'
;MDPTFWEARQRYQTPKAKPGKAQNSVERQFRTNPFAKALATPLRQCSITHKRLPKFFLQDFNLIQHPETGAPWWVPRSLMRHESHVAEQPDREEISEAIQKEEAAISAEKDVTTTTPENEEEGKASVVADTDTGKGGRPYGPSAYALARKDLFAAFKTEGSGFINSHKRLFGGSSSRYRVFGGRAVWREDMDTYILDLMRREVVDHLLYLSRLCVEQGRYYIVRCYGWDDVQHKHKGALLWFQNEAQEGTPPGPFATFDTHTRNLQGENNPVTVAVHNMPMLLGDEQAARLRSEAWVFREGSIFMLAGRRTTDLQANLWRLQGYLADYRDIP
;
A
#
# COMPACT_ATOMS: atom_id res chain seq x y z
N MET A 1 21.35 -35.78 -19.57
CA MET A 1 21.45 -35.83 -18.10
C MET A 1 20.19 -35.20 -17.54
N ASP A 2 19.55 -35.85 -16.58
CA ASP A 2 18.26 -35.41 -16.04
C ASP A 2 18.45 -34.26 -15.03
N PRO A 3 17.95 -33.04 -15.26
CA PRO A 3 18.16 -31.88 -14.38
C PRO A 3 17.53 -32.07 -12.99
N THR A 4 16.45 -32.83 -12.91
CA THR A 4 15.72 -33.15 -11.66
C THR A 4 16.59 -33.90 -10.66
N PHE A 5 17.47 -34.78 -11.14
CA PHE A 5 18.40 -35.55 -10.32
C PHE A 5 19.46 -34.67 -9.62
N TRP A 6 19.94 -33.64 -10.33
CA TRP A 6 20.93 -32.70 -9.78
C TRP A 6 20.32 -31.76 -8.76
N GLU A 7 19.09 -31.28 -8.99
CA GLU A 7 18.35 -30.47 -8.02
C GLU A 7 18.05 -31.26 -6.73
N ALA A 8 17.58 -32.50 -6.84
CA ALA A 8 17.31 -33.36 -5.69
C ALA A 8 18.59 -33.59 -4.85
N ARG A 9 19.74 -33.78 -5.51
CA ARG A 9 21.03 -33.99 -4.85
C ARG A 9 21.57 -32.72 -4.20
N GLN A 10 21.37 -31.56 -4.83
CA GLN A 10 21.81 -30.27 -4.28
C GLN A 10 20.94 -29.79 -3.10
N ARG A 11 19.64 -30.12 -3.07
CA ARG A 11 18.73 -29.75 -1.97
C ARG A 11 19.18 -30.24 -0.58
N TYR A 12 19.86 -31.39 -0.51
CA TYR A 12 20.40 -31.94 0.75
C TYR A 12 21.81 -31.43 1.08
N GLN A 13 22.52 -30.84 0.11
CA GLN A 13 23.86 -30.28 0.29
C GLN A 13 23.83 -28.80 0.66
N THR A 14 22.77 -28.07 0.28
CA THR A 14 22.56 -26.70 0.73
C THR A 14 22.17 -26.68 2.21
N PRO A 15 22.86 -25.91 3.05
CA PRO A 15 22.45 -25.71 4.44
C PRO A 15 20.99 -25.25 4.49
N LYS A 16 20.19 -25.85 5.37
CA LYS A 16 18.82 -25.38 5.61
C LYS A 16 18.88 -23.88 5.90
N ALA A 17 17.98 -23.12 5.28
CA ALA A 17 17.85 -21.71 5.58
C ALA A 17 17.71 -21.56 7.10
N LYS A 18 18.52 -20.66 7.69
CA LYS A 18 18.43 -20.40 9.13
C LYS A 18 16.98 -20.03 9.45
N PRO A 19 16.38 -20.62 10.50
CA PRO A 19 15.04 -20.20 10.91
C PRO A 19 15.06 -18.69 11.14
N GLY A 20 14.02 -18.01 10.66
CA GLY A 20 13.87 -16.58 10.90
C GLY A 20 13.90 -16.29 12.41
N LYS A 21 14.25 -15.06 12.79
CA LYS A 21 14.20 -14.62 14.19
C LYS A 21 12.81 -14.91 14.75
N ALA A 22 12.73 -15.50 15.95
CA ALA A 22 11.47 -15.72 16.64
C ALA A 22 10.77 -14.37 16.83
N GLN A 23 9.58 -14.23 16.25
CA GLN A 23 8.84 -12.97 16.28
C GLN A 23 7.83 -12.98 17.40
N ASN A 24 7.94 -11.98 18.29
CA ASN A 24 6.96 -11.76 19.35
C ASN A 24 5.58 -11.42 18.74
N SER A 25 4.50 -11.72 19.48
CA SER A 25 3.12 -11.47 19.03
C SER A 25 2.91 -10.02 18.55
N VAL A 26 3.47 -9.05 19.30
CA VAL A 26 3.43 -7.62 18.95
C VAL A 26 4.13 -7.33 17.62
N GLU A 27 5.31 -7.92 17.38
CA GLU A 27 6.04 -7.74 16.12
C GLU A 27 5.23 -8.29 14.93
N ARG A 28 4.60 -9.46 15.10
CA ARG A 28 3.71 -10.05 14.08
C ARG A 28 2.53 -9.11 13.78
N GLN A 29 1.96 -8.45 14.78
CA GLN A 29 0.87 -7.48 14.60
C GLN A 29 1.34 -6.24 13.83
N PHE A 30 2.46 -5.63 14.21
CA PHE A 30 3.02 -4.47 13.50
C PHE A 30 3.38 -4.78 12.05
N ARG A 31 3.92 -5.97 11.77
CA ARG A 31 4.22 -6.41 10.39
C ARG A 31 2.97 -6.66 9.55
N THR A 32 1.81 -6.83 10.17
CA THR A 32 0.53 -7.05 9.48
C THR A 32 -0.23 -5.74 9.28
N ASN A 33 -0.04 -4.77 10.17
CA ASN A 33 -0.74 -3.49 10.13
C ASN A 33 -0.24 -2.60 8.97
N PRO A 34 -1.10 -2.22 8.00
CA PRO A 34 -0.70 -1.38 6.86
C PRO A 34 -0.22 0.02 7.29
N PHE A 35 -0.85 0.62 8.31
CA PHE A 35 -0.49 1.94 8.82
C PHE A 35 0.91 1.92 9.44
N ALA A 36 1.23 0.87 10.20
CA ALA A 36 2.56 0.69 10.77
C ALA A 36 3.63 0.54 9.69
N LYS A 37 3.37 -0.25 8.64
CA LYS A 37 4.30 -0.39 7.50
C LYS A 37 4.56 0.95 6.82
N ALA A 38 3.52 1.73 6.59
CA ALA A 38 3.61 3.05 5.98
C ALA A 38 4.42 4.03 6.84
N LEU A 39 4.21 4.05 8.16
CA LEU A 39 4.99 4.86 9.10
C LEU A 39 6.46 4.41 9.22
N ALA A 40 6.72 3.11 9.06
CA ALA A 40 8.06 2.55 9.09
C ALA A 40 8.88 2.81 7.81
N THR A 41 8.28 3.43 6.77
CA THR A 41 9.03 3.78 5.56
C THR A 41 10.12 4.81 5.85
N PRO A 42 11.24 4.81 5.09
CA PRO A 42 12.35 5.71 5.35
C PRO A 42 11.93 7.18 5.38
N LEU A 43 12.43 7.92 6.37
CA LEU A 43 12.21 9.37 6.43
C LEU A 43 12.92 10.07 5.27
N ARG A 44 12.18 10.94 4.58
CA ARG A 44 12.66 11.76 3.47
C ARG A 44 12.21 13.20 3.68
N GLN A 45 12.99 14.15 3.18
CA GLN A 45 12.64 15.56 3.24
C GLN A 45 11.83 15.94 1.99
N CYS A 46 10.68 16.57 2.19
CA CYS A 46 9.93 17.21 1.11
C CYS A 46 10.73 18.39 0.56
N SER A 47 10.96 18.42 -0.75
CA SER A 47 11.73 19.48 -1.42
C SER A 47 11.04 20.85 -1.40
N ILE A 48 9.72 20.88 -1.19
CA ILE A 48 8.91 22.10 -1.23
C ILE A 48 8.63 22.66 0.16
N THR A 49 8.16 21.82 1.08
CA THR A 49 7.78 22.24 2.45
C THR A 49 8.91 22.06 3.46
N HIS A 50 10.02 21.42 3.06
CA HIS A 50 11.17 21.08 3.90
C HIS A 50 10.86 20.21 5.13
N LYS A 51 9.63 19.70 5.26
CA LYS A 51 9.24 18.76 6.33
C LYS A 51 9.83 17.39 6.06
N ARG A 52 10.27 16.71 7.12
CA ARG A 52 10.75 15.32 7.08
C ARG A 52 9.60 14.39 7.44
N LEU A 53 9.23 13.51 6.52
CA LEU A 53 8.11 12.59 6.67
C LEU A 53 8.52 11.21 6.15
N PRO A 54 7.88 10.12 6.61
CA PRO A 54 8.02 8.82 5.97
C PRO A 54 7.72 8.91 4.48
N LYS A 55 8.50 8.19 3.65
CA LYS A 55 8.38 8.16 2.17
C LYS A 55 6.93 7.93 1.72
N PHE A 56 6.15 7.16 2.48
CA PHE A 56 4.74 6.90 2.22
C PHE A 56 3.88 8.16 2.01
N PHE A 57 4.15 9.24 2.75
CA PHE A 57 3.38 10.50 2.64
C PHE A 57 3.90 11.44 1.55
N LEU A 58 4.92 11.01 0.80
CA LEU A 58 5.56 11.82 -0.23
C LEU A 58 5.31 11.19 -1.60
N GLN A 59 4.97 12.03 -2.57
CA GLN A 59 4.97 11.67 -3.97
C GLN A 59 6.38 11.82 -4.52
N ASP A 60 6.87 10.74 -5.13
CA ASP A 60 8.13 10.74 -5.85
C ASP A 60 7.95 11.23 -7.28
N PHE A 61 8.92 11.99 -7.75
CA PHE A 61 9.03 12.44 -9.13
C PHE A 61 10.42 12.13 -9.68
N ASN A 62 10.46 11.66 -10.92
CA ASN A 62 11.69 11.46 -11.66
C ASN A 62 11.64 12.26 -12.95
N LEU A 63 12.83 12.53 -13.48
CA LEU A 63 12.97 13.08 -14.83
C LEU A 63 13.14 11.93 -15.82
N ILE A 64 12.28 11.94 -16.83
CA ILE A 64 12.35 11.03 -17.96
C ILE A 64 12.47 11.88 -19.23
N GLN A 65 13.21 11.40 -20.20
CA GLN A 65 13.29 12.05 -21.50
C GLN A 65 12.03 11.71 -22.31
N HIS A 66 11.33 12.72 -22.82
CA HIS A 66 10.20 12.49 -23.72
C HIS A 66 10.67 11.81 -25.01
N PRO A 67 10.01 10.73 -25.46
CA PRO A 67 10.51 9.91 -26.57
C PRO A 67 10.60 10.67 -27.89
N GLU A 68 9.67 11.61 -28.15
CA GLU A 68 9.61 12.32 -29.43
C GLU A 68 10.33 13.67 -29.41
N THR A 69 10.32 14.37 -28.28
CA THR A 69 10.81 15.77 -28.19
C THR A 69 12.19 15.85 -27.55
N GLY A 70 12.65 14.76 -26.90
CA GLY A 70 13.91 14.73 -26.17
C GLY A 70 13.96 15.64 -24.93
N ALA A 71 12.87 16.34 -24.61
CA ALA A 71 12.79 17.25 -23.46
C ALA A 71 12.65 16.47 -22.14
N PRO A 72 13.21 16.96 -21.03
CA PRO A 72 13.04 16.34 -19.72
C PRO A 72 11.62 16.58 -19.19
N TRP A 73 10.95 15.54 -18.72
CA TRP A 73 9.59 15.58 -18.18
C TRP A 73 9.56 15.09 -16.74
N TRP A 74 8.77 15.76 -15.90
CA TRP A 74 8.47 15.29 -14.56
C TRP A 74 7.42 14.18 -14.59
N VAL A 75 7.72 13.04 -13.99
CA VAL A 75 6.84 11.86 -14.00
C VAL A 75 6.68 11.27 -12.59
N PRO A 76 5.43 11.03 -12.11
CA PRO A 76 5.16 10.44 -10.80
C PRO A 76 5.40 8.93 -10.82
N ARG A 77 6.66 8.54 -10.61
CA ARG A 77 7.16 7.24 -11.06
C ARG A 77 6.63 6.06 -10.29
N SER A 78 6.40 6.18 -8.98
CA SER A 78 5.77 5.11 -8.20
C SER A 78 4.41 4.68 -8.77
N LEU A 79 3.70 5.58 -9.45
CA LEU A 79 2.36 5.33 -10.00
C LEU A 79 2.38 4.85 -11.47
N MET A 80 3.51 4.98 -12.16
CA MET A 80 3.66 4.55 -13.57
C MET A 80 3.90 3.04 -13.73
N ARG A 81 4.24 2.32 -12.65
CA ARG A 81 4.54 0.88 -12.71
C ARG A 81 3.27 0.03 -12.74
N HIS A 82 2.46 0.15 -13.78
CA HIS A 82 1.40 -0.82 -14.05
C HIS A 82 1.91 -1.86 -15.03
N GLU A 83 2.57 -2.92 -14.52
CA GLU A 83 2.74 -4.17 -15.28
C GLU A 83 3.11 -5.42 -14.45
N SER A 84 3.22 -5.39 -13.12
CA SER A 84 3.74 -6.53 -12.35
C SER A 84 2.77 -7.16 -11.33
N HIS A 85 1.47 -7.11 -11.58
CA HIS A 85 0.53 -8.09 -10.96
C HIS A 85 0.12 -9.20 -11.93
N VAL A 86 0.62 -9.17 -13.18
CA VAL A 86 0.37 -10.18 -14.22
C VAL A 86 1.52 -11.22 -14.30
N ALA A 87 2.69 -10.95 -13.71
CA ALA A 87 3.91 -11.73 -13.96
C ALA A 87 4.36 -12.69 -12.84
N GLU A 88 3.55 -12.91 -11.80
CA GLU A 88 3.83 -13.97 -10.83
C GLU A 88 2.55 -14.79 -10.65
N GLN A 89 2.48 -15.92 -11.37
CA GLN A 89 1.76 -17.10 -10.88
C GLN A 89 2.74 -17.82 -9.94
N PRO A 90 2.55 -17.80 -8.62
CA PRO A 90 3.16 -18.80 -7.76
C PRO A 90 2.30 -20.06 -7.84
N ASP A 91 2.96 -21.20 -7.97
CA ASP A 91 2.32 -22.49 -8.16
C ASP A 91 1.28 -22.77 -7.08
N ARG A 92 0.11 -23.24 -7.53
CA ARG A 92 -1.12 -23.42 -6.73
C ARG A 92 -0.93 -24.34 -5.52
N GLU A 93 0.11 -25.15 -5.54
CA GLU A 93 0.46 -26.17 -4.53
C GLU A 93 1.29 -25.59 -3.38
N GLU A 94 2.23 -24.67 -3.65
CA GLU A 94 3.09 -24.07 -2.62
C GLU A 94 2.31 -23.18 -1.65
N ILE A 95 1.23 -22.54 -2.13
CA ILE A 95 0.37 -21.67 -1.32
C ILE A 95 -0.52 -22.49 -0.37
N SER A 96 -1.04 -23.64 -0.82
CA SER A 96 -1.83 -24.54 0.04
C SER A 96 -0.97 -25.15 1.15
N GLU A 97 0.27 -25.52 0.84
CA GLU A 97 1.19 -26.09 1.82
C GLU A 97 1.68 -25.04 2.83
N ALA A 98 2.00 -23.83 2.39
CA ALA A 98 2.42 -22.76 3.29
C ALA A 98 1.30 -22.34 4.27
N ILE A 99 0.04 -22.32 3.81
CA ILE A 99 -1.12 -21.95 4.64
C ILE A 99 -1.47 -23.07 5.62
N GLN A 100 -1.49 -24.34 5.18
CA GLN A 100 -1.72 -25.48 6.08
C GLN A 100 -0.61 -25.62 7.13
N LYS A 101 0.63 -25.30 6.77
CA LYS A 101 1.77 -25.34 7.68
C LYS A 101 1.78 -24.20 8.69
N GLU A 102 1.30 -23.01 8.32
CA GLU A 102 1.08 -21.91 9.29
C GLU A 102 -0.13 -22.15 10.20
N GLU A 103 -1.25 -22.69 9.68
CA GLU A 103 -2.44 -23.02 10.49
C GLU A 103 -2.18 -24.17 11.47
N ALA A 104 -1.37 -25.16 11.07
CA ALA A 104 -0.90 -26.24 11.95
C ALA A 104 0.09 -25.74 13.01
N ALA A 105 0.98 -24.80 12.67
CA ALA A 105 1.91 -24.19 13.62
C ALA A 105 1.19 -23.36 14.70
N ILE A 106 0.11 -22.67 14.34
CA ILE A 106 -0.74 -21.93 15.28
C ILE A 106 -1.50 -22.88 16.23
N SER A 107 -1.79 -24.11 15.81
CA SER A 107 -2.44 -25.12 16.66
C SER A 107 -1.46 -25.88 17.56
N ALA A 108 -0.16 -25.87 17.25
CA ALA A 108 0.86 -26.65 17.96
C ALA A 108 1.55 -25.89 19.12
N GLU A 109 1.46 -24.56 19.21
CA GLU A 109 2.08 -23.76 20.30
C GLU A 109 1.33 -23.81 21.65
N LYS A 110 0.49 -24.84 21.89
CA LYS A 110 -0.32 -24.96 23.12
C LYS A 110 0.27 -25.85 24.21
N ASP A 111 1.54 -26.26 24.11
CA ASP A 111 2.15 -27.07 25.17
C ASP A 111 3.63 -26.73 25.45
N VAL A 112 3.92 -26.64 26.75
CA VAL A 112 5.22 -26.64 27.46
C VAL A 112 5.94 -25.31 27.76
N THR A 113 6.42 -25.30 29.00
CA THR A 113 6.82 -24.22 29.92
C THR A 113 8.35 -24.19 30.16
N THR A 114 8.92 -22.99 30.17
CA THR A 114 10.10 -22.43 30.90
C THR A 114 11.49 -23.10 30.89
N THR A 115 12.54 -22.36 30.47
CA THR A 115 13.68 -21.83 31.30
C THR A 115 14.84 -21.26 30.45
N THR A 116 15.29 -20.05 30.81
CA THR A 116 16.54 -19.34 30.39
C THR A 116 17.76 -19.83 31.21
N PRO A 117 19.06 -19.54 30.89
CA PRO A 117 19.70 -18.20 30.84
C PRO A 117 20.58 -17.94 29.58
N GLU A 118 20.58 -16.73 29.02
CA GLU A 118 21.59 -15.63 29.13
C GLU A 118 23.01 -15.95 28.61
N ASN A 119 23.42 -15.23 27.54
CA ASN A 119 24.75 -14.62 27.42
C ASN A 119 24.82 -13.58 26.29
N GLU A 120 25.67 -12.59 26.53
CA GLU A 120 25.90 -11.32 25.88
C GLU A 120 26.57 -11.43 24.48
N GLU A 121 26.34 -10.44 23.61
CA GLU A 121 27.36 -9.51 23.08
C GLU A 121 26.95 -8.83 21.76
N GLU A 122 27.65 -7.72 21.53
CA GLU A 122 27.42 -6.55 20.70
C GLU A 122 27.44 -6.76 19.17
N GLY A 123 26.96 -5.75 18.44
CA GLY A 123 27.68 -5.33 17.23
C GLY A 123 26.88 -5.08 15.94
N LYS A 124 26.90 -3.80 15.53
CA LYS A 124 26.88 -3.27 14.15
C LYS A 124 25.53 -3.14 13.43
N ALA A 125 25.04 -1.90 13.48
CA ALA A 125 24.16 -1.29 12.51
C ALA A 125 24.71 -1.43 11.08
N SER A 126 23.98 -2.13 10.20
CA SER A 126 24.16 -2.03 8.76
C SER A 126 23.10 -1.09 8.19
N VAL A 127 23.56 0.02 7.62
CA VAL A 127 22.77 0.93 6.79
C VAL A 127 22.30 0.14 5.56
N VAL A 128 21.03 -0.27 5.55
CA VAL A 128 20.43 -0.92 4.38
C VAL A 128 20.09 0.18 3.37
N ALA A 129 20.94 0.32 2.35
CA ALA A 129 20.64 1.08 1.15
C ALA A 129 19.47 0.39 0.44
N ASP A 130 18.33 1.08 0.44
CA ASP A 130 17.10 0.71 -0.25
C ASP A 130 17.37 0.64 -1.76
N THR A 131 17.75 -0.55 -2.23
CA THR A 131 17.84 -0.89 -3.65
C THR A 131 16.44 -1.34 -4.07
N ASP A 132 15.68 -0.37 -4.59
CA ASP A 132 14.51 -0.62 -5.44
C ASP A 132 14.99 -1.26 -6.75
N THR A 133 15.41 -2.52 -6.67
CA THR A 133 15.75 -3.38 -7.80
C THR A 133 14.59 -4.34 -8.05
N GLY A 134 13.61 -3.87 -8.80
CA GLY A 134 12.94 -4.77 -9.75
C GLY A 134 14.02 -5.33 -10.68
N LYS A 135 14.02 -6.65 -10.87
CA LYS A 135 15.00 -7.39 -11.69
C LYS A 135 15.30 -6.65 -13.01
N GLY A 136 16.56 -6.26 -13.21
CA GLY A 136 17.14 -5.96 -14.54
C GLY A 136 17.02 -4.53 -15.11
N GLY A 137 16.39 -3.57 -14.45
CA GLY A 137 16.29 -2.19 -14.97
C GLY A 137 17.55 -1.34 -14.68
N ARG A 138 18.01 -0.53 -15.65
CA ARG A 138 19.07 0.48 -15.40
C ARG A 138 18.71 1.32 -14.17
N PRO A 139 19.68 1.66 -13.29
CA PRO A 139 19.40 2.51 -12.14
C PRO A 139 18.90 3.86 -12.65
N TYR A 140 17.68 4.18 -12.29
CA TYR A 140 17.10 5.45 -12.65
C TYR A 140 17.76 6.56 -11.82
N GLY A 141 17.83 7.76 -12.39
CA GLY A 141 18.34 8.94 -11.69
C GLY A 141 17.61 9.21 -10.37
N PRO A 142 18.14 10.10 -9.52
CA PRO A 142 17.58 10.39 -8.21
C PRO A 142 16.10 10.81 -8.31
N SER A 143 15.31 10.41 -7.33
CA SER A 143 13.92 10.84 -7.19
C SER A 143 13.84 12.09 -6.34
N ALA A 144 13.03 13.06 -6.77
CA ALA A 144 12.61 14.18 -5.95
C ALA A 144 11.35 13.80 -5.17
N TYR A 145 11.17 14.35 -3.98
CA TYR A 145 10.01 14.05 -3.14
C TYR A 145 9.26 15.34 -2.79
N ALA A 146 7.95 15.31 -2.95
CA ALA A 146 7.04 16.36 -2.50
C ALA A 146 5.91 15.76 -1.67
N LEU A 147 5.28 16.55 -0.82
CA LEU A 147 4.13 16.08 -0.02
C LEU A 147 3.02 15.61 -0.96
N ALA A 148 2.51 14.39 -0.75
CA ALA A 148 1.49 13.79 -1.61
C ALA A 148 0.10 14.39 -1.32
N ARG A 149 -0.15 15.62 -1.81
CA ARG A 149 -1.46 16.28 -1.68
C ARG A 149 -1.89 16.94 -2.98
N LYS A 150 -3.18 16.80 -3.32
CA LYS A 150 -3.76 17.39 -4.52
C LYS A 150 -3.65 18.92 -4.54
N ASP A 151 -4.01 19.56 -3.43
CA ASP A 151 -4.04 21.02 -3.31
C ASP A 151 -2.64 21.65 -3.45
N LEU A 152 -1.59 20.99 -2.94
CA LEU A 152 -0.21 21.43 -3.12
C LEU A 152 0.20 21.40 -4.58
N PHE A 153 -0.10 20.33 -5.31
CA PHE A 153 0.23 20.24 -6.73
C PHE A 153 -0.61 21.19 -7.58
N ALA A 154 -1.88 21.41 -7.22
CA ALA A 154 -2.71 22.44 -7.83
C ALA A 154 -2.14 23.86 -7.58
N ALA A 155 -1.56 24.11 -6.41
CA ALA A 155 -0.95 25.40 -6.08
C ALA A 155 0.29 25.73 -6.94
N PHE A 156 0.90 24.75 -7.63
CA PHE A 156 2.06 25.00 -8.49
C PHE A 156 1.73 25.84 -9.73
N LYS A 157 0.46 25.87 -10.13
CA LYS A 157 -0.05 26.70 -11.24
C LYS A 157 -0.77 27.97 -10.77
N THR A 158 -1.31 27.97 -9.55
CA THR A 158 -2.10 29.10 -9.04
C THR A 158 -1.21 30.30 -8.72
N GLU A 159 -1.46 31.43 -9.38
CA GLU A 159 -0.82 32.71 -9.04
C GLU A 159 -1.18 33.16 -7.62
N GLY A 160 -0.24 33.77 -6.91
CA GLY A 160 -0.45 34.21 -5.52
C GLY A 160 -0.46 33.10 -4.46
N SER A 161 -0.35 31.82 -4.84
CA SER A 161 -0.34 30.69 -3.88
C SER A 161 0.93 30.58 -3.03
N GLY A 162 1.99 31.31 -3.38
CA GLY A 162 3.34 31.15 -2.82
C GLY A 162 4.10 29.90 -3.33
N PHE A 163 3.41 28.97 -4.00
CA PHE A 163 3.99 27.74 -4.55
C PHE A 163 4.07 27.70 -6.07
N ILE A 164 3.75 28.81 -6.75
CA ILE A 164 3.83 28.89 -8.20
C ILE A 164 5.22 28.45 -8.72
N ASN A 165 5.24 27.59 -9.73
CA ASN A 165 6.45 27.02 -10.34
C ASN A 165 7.38 26.26 -9.37
N SER A 166 6.88 25.79 -8.23
CA SER A 166 7.67 25.03 -7.25
C SER A 166 8.25 23.73 -7.80
N HIS A 167 7.66 23.16 -8.85
CA HIS A 167 8.20 22.00 -9.56
C HIS A 167 9.67 22.19 -9.99
N LYS A 168 10.08 23.42 -10.34
CA LYS A 168 11.47 23.76 -10.71
C LYS A 168 12.47 23.54 -9.56
N ARG A 169 11.98 23.53 -8.31
CA ARG A 169 12.75 23.37 -7.07
C ARG A 169 12.69 21.95 -6.52
N LEU A 170 12.03 21.00 -7.18
CA LEU A 170 11.93 19.61 -6.70
C LEU A 170 13.31 18.96 -6.50
N PHE A 171 14.31 19.30 -7.32
CA PHE A 171 15.72 18.91 -7.11
C PHE A 171 16.57 19.91 -6.32
N GLY A 172 15.95 20.86 -5.62
CA GLY A 172 16.66 21.85 -4.80
C GLY A 172 17.56 21.21 -3.74
N GLY A 173 17.18 20.06 -3.17
CA GLY A 173 18.03 19.31 -2.23
C GLY A 173 19.04 18.35 -2.87
N SER A 174 19.03 18.20 -4.20
CA SER A 174 19.88 17.24 -4.93
C SER A 174 21.17 17.90 -5.46
N SER A 175 22.06 17.07 -6.01
CA SER A 175 23.32 17.55 -6.60
C SER A 175 23.08 18.57 -7.71
N SER A 176 24.00 19.53 -7.84
CA SER A 176 23.93 20.64 -8.81
C SER A 176 23.58 20.20 -10.24
N ARG A 177 24.05 19.01 -10.65
CA ARG A 177 23.77 18.41 -11.96
C ARG A 177 22.28 18.27 -12.27
N TYR A 178 21.45 17.85 -11.30
CA TYR A 178 20.03 17.62 -11.52
C TYR A 178 19.17 18.88 -11.41
N ARG A 179 19.68 19.95 -10.77
CA ARG A 179 18.97 21.24 -10.67
C ARG A 179 18.75 21.87 -12.04
N VAL A 180 19.74 21.80 -12.93
CA VAL A 180 19.65 22.35 -14.29
C VAL A 180 18.53 21.67 -15.08
N PHE A 181 18.44 20.34 -15.00
CA PHE A 181 17.38 19.59 -15.67
C PHE A 181 16.01 19.84 -15.04
N GLY A 182 15.92 19.91 -13.71
CA GLY A 182 14.66 20.19 -13.02
C GLY A 182 14.04 21.54 -13.36
N GLY A 183 14.85 22.56 -13.60
CA GLY A 183 14.38 23.89 -14.01
C GLY A 183 13.89 23.97 -15.46
N ARG A 184 14.40 23.08 -16.34
CA ARG A 184 14.00 22.97 -17.76
C ARG A 184 12.91 21.92 -18.01
N ALA A 185 12.62 21.11 -16.99
CA ALA A 185 11.72 19.99 -17.12
C ALA A 185 10.28 20.46 -17.25
N VAL A 186 9.57 19.83 -18.19
CA VAL A 186 8.16 20.06 -18.44
C VAL A 186 7.36 19.52 -17.26
N TRP A 187 6.56 20.39 -16.67
CA TRP A 187 5.55 20.04 -15.70
C TRP A 187 4.19 20.07 -16.38
N ARG A 188 3.43 18.98 -16.25
CA ARG A 188 2.10 18.86 -16.81
C ARG A 188 1.10 19.78 -16.09
N GLU A 189 0.22 20.46 -16.81
CA GLU A 189 -0.71 21.45 -16.23
C GLU A 189 -1.75 20.83 -15.26
N ASP A 190 -2.19 19.61 -15.58
CA ASP A 190 -3.14 18.79 -14.83
C ASP A 190 -2.43 17.71 -14.00
N MET A 191 -1.18 17.92 -13.56
CA MET A 191 -0.42 16.92 -12.80
C MET A 191 -1.14 16.49 -11.52
N ASP A 192 -1.88 17.39 -10.87
CA ASP A 192 -2.66 17.11 -9.67
C ASP A 192 -3.80 16.11 -9.92
N THR A 193 -4.58 16.32 -10.97
CA THR A 193 -5.65 15.38 -11.36
C THR A 193 -5.09 14.12 -12.01
N TYR A 194 -4.00 14.22 -12.77
CA TYR A 194 -3.33 13.06 -13.37
C TYR A 194 -2.82 12.08 -12.31
N ILE A 195 -2.18 12.56 -11.25
CA ILE A 195 -1.76 11.72 -10.12
C ILE A 195 -2.97 11.05 -9.47
N LEU A 196 -4.04 11.82 -9.23
CA LEU A 196 -5.28 11.30 -8.66
C LEU A 196 -5.85 10.15 -9.51
N ASP A 197 -5.93 10.33 -10.82
CA ASP A 197 -6.46 9.32 -11.74
C ASP A 197 -5.63 8.04 -11.74
N LEU A 198 -4.29 8.17 -11.68
CA LEU A 198 -3.40 7.01 -11.58
C LEU A 198 -3.60 6.25 -10.27
N MET A 199 -3.67 6.96 -9.13
CA MET A 199 -3.91 6.33 -7.83
C MET A 199 -5.27 5.63 -7.78
N ARG A 200 -6.31 6.23 -8.37
CA ARG A 200 -7.65 5.62 -8.47
C ARG A 200 -7.62 4.37 -9.32
N ARG A 201 -6.97 4.42 -10.50
CA ARG A 201 -6.82 3.26 -11.39
C ARG A 201 -6.08 2.13 -10.70
N GLU A 202 -4.98 2.42 -10.00
CA GLU A 202 -4.22 1.42 -9.23
C GLU A 202 -5.09 0.71 -8.18
N VAL A 203 -5.86 1.49 -7.42
CA VAL A 203 -6.77 0.94 -6.40
C VAL A 203 -7.87 0.08 -7.05
N VAL A 204 -8.47 0.53 -8.15
CA VAL A 204 -9.49 -0.24 -8.87
C VAL A 204 -8.89 -1.53 -9.44
N ASP A 205 -7.75 -1.47 -10.09
CA ASP A 205 -7.10 -2.65 -10.68
C ASP A 205 -6.73 -3.67 -9.58
N HIS A 206 -6.28 -3.23 -8.41
CA HIS A 206 -6.07 -4.10 -7.24
C HIS A 206 -7.37 -4.72 -6.71
N LEU A 207 -8.46 -3.95 -6.62
CA LEU A 207 -9.77 -4.47 -6.19
C LEU A 207 -10.32 -5.50 -7.18
N LEU A 208 -10.19 -5.23 -8.48
CA LEU A 208 -10.57 -6.16 -9.54
C LEU A 208 -9.75 -7.44 -9.47
N TYR A 209 -8.43 -7.33 -9.31
CA TYR A 209 -7.55 -8.48 -9.12
C TYR A 209 -7.96 -9.36 -7.93
N LEU A 210 -8.16 -8.75 -6.75
CA LEU A 210 -8.61 -9.47 -5.56
C LEU A 210 -9.99 -10.10 -5.75
N SER A 211 -10.90 -9.41 -6.45
CA SER A 211 -12.23 -9.95 -6.74
C SER A 211 -12.16 -11.22 -7.62
N ARG A 212 -11.28 -11.23 -8.64
CA ARG A 212 -11.05 -12.41 -9.49
C ARG A 212 -10.51 -13.58 -8.67
N LEU A 213 -9.54 -13.33 -7.78
CA LEU A 213 -9.02 -14.35 -6.88
C LEU A 213 -10.09 -14.92 -5.93
N CYS A 214 -11.03 -14.09 -5.46
CA CYS A 214 -12.13 -14.57 -4.63
C CYS A 214 -13.03 -15.56 -5.39
N VAL A 215 -13.30 -15.28 -6.67
CA VAL A 215 -14.13 -16.12 -7.54
C VAL A 215 -13.40 -17.39 -7.97
N GLU A 216 -12.16 -17.28 -8.44
CA GLU A 216 -11.39 -18.41 -9.01
C GLU A 216 -10.84 -19.36 -7.95
N GLN A 217 -10.42 -18.82 -6.80
CA GLN A 217 -9.72 -19.59 -5.75
C GLN A 217 -10.57 -19.78 -4.49
N GLY A 218 -11.82 -19.29 -4.47
CA GLY A 218 -12.72 -19.39 -3.31
C GLY A 218 -12.17 -18.69 -2.06
N ARG A 219 -11.33 -17.67 -2.24
CA ARG A 219 -10.70 -16.93 -1.14
C ARG A 219 -11.62 -15.79 -0.67
N TYR A 220 -11.50 -15.43 0.61
CA TYR A 220 -12.33 -14.39 1.23
C TYR A 220 -11.54 -13.10 1.47
N TYR A 221 -10.98 -12.50 0.41
CA TYR A 221 -10.26 -11.22 0.54
C TYR A 221 -11.21 -10.02 0.62
N ILE A 222 -12.36 -10.12 -0.03
CA ILE A 222 -13.42 -9.12 -0.02
C ILE A 222 -14.67 -9.82 0.47
N VAL A 223 -15.19 -9.39 1.62
CA VAL A 223 -16.37 -9.99 2.24
C VAL A 223 -17.50 -8.96 2.26
N ARG A 224 -18.63 -9.27 1.63
CA ARG A 224 -19.84 -8.42 1.66
C ARG A 224 -20.44 -8.44 3.06
N CYS A 225 -20.80 -7.28 3.60
CA CYS A 225 -21.51 -7.12 4.87
C CYS A 225 -22.96 -6.67 4.62
N TYR A 226 -23.91 -7.29 5.31
CA TYR A 226 -25.35 -6.99 5.17
C TYR A 226 -25.83 -5.86 6.09
N GLY A 227 -24.91 -5.25 6.83
CA GLY A 227 -25.18 -4.14 7.75
C GLY A 227 -23.96 -3.85 8.63
N TRP A 228 -24.05 -2.82 9.46
CA TRP A 228 -22.98 -2.46 10.41
C TRP A 228 -22.82 -3.49 11.53
N ASP A 229 -23.89 -4.20 11.92
CA ASP A 229 -23.83 -5.26 12.94
C ASP A 229 -23.05 -6.50 12.47
N ASP A 230 -23.11 -6.79 11.17
CA ASP A 230 -22.41 -7.91 10.54
C ASP A 230 -20.88 -7.68 10.47
N VAL A 231 -20.45 -6.42 10.52
CA VAL A 231 -19.01 -6.05 10.53
C VAL A 231 -18.30 -6.60 11.76
N GLN A 232 -18.97 -6.64 12.92
CA GLN A 232 -18.36 -7.08 14.19
C GLN A 232 -17.93 -8.55 14.17
N HIS A 233 -18.55 -9.36 13.32
CA HIS A 233 -18.35 -10.80 13.27
C HIS A 233 -17.29 -11.21 12.24
N LYS A 234 -16.71 -10.25 11.52
CA LYS A 234 -15.83 -10.51 10.38
C LYS A 234 -14.39 -10.03 10.64
N HIS A 235 -13.46 -10.68 9.94
CA HIS A 235 -12.01 -10.58 10.14
C HIS A 235 -11.40 -9.16 10.02
N LYS A 236 -10.23 -8.99 10.62
CA LYS A 236 -9.48 -7.73 10.74
C LYS A 236 -9.02 -7.19 9.38
N GLY A 237 -9.35 -5.93 9.08
CA GLY A 237 -8.83 -5.19 7.92
C GLY A 237 -9.47 -3.80 7.80
N ALA A 238 -9.87 -3.39 6.60
CA ALA A 238 -10.50 -2.08 6.33
C ALA A 238 -11.89 -2.24 5.72
N LEU A 239 -12.78 -1.27 5.96
CA LEU A 239 -14.14 -1.25 5.42
C LEU A 239 -14.22 -0.38 4.18
N LEU A 240 -14.88 -0.88 3.16
CA LEU A 240 -15.20 -0.18 1.94
C LEU A 240 -16.69 0.14 1.97
N TRP A 241 -17.01 1.42 2.04
CA TRP A 241 -18.38 1.90 2.00
C TRP A 241 -18.72 2.38 0.60
N PHE A 242 -19.80 1.86 0.05
CA PHE A 242 -20.47 2.32 -1.15
C PHE A 242 -21.86 2.81 -0.78
N GLN A 243 -22.26 3.93 -1.36
CA GLN A 243 -23.59 4.47 -1.14
C GLN A 243 -24.67 3.45 -1.55
N ASN A 244 -25.65 3.30 -0.67
CA ASN A 244 -26.90 2.61 -0.95
C ASN A 244 -28.00 3.65 -1.08
N GLU A 245 -28.88 3.49 -2.06
CA GLU A 245 -30.06 4.35 -2.22
C GLU A 245 -31.01 4.24 -1.01
N ALA A 246 -30.96 3.12 -0.27
CA ALA A 246 -31.81 2.85 0.88
C ALA A 246 -31.25 3.37 2.24
N GLN A 247 -30.01 3.83 2.31
CA GLN A 247 -29.42 4.36 3.56
C GLN A 247 -29.44 5.90 3.53
N GLU A 248 -30.48 6.49 4.12
CA GLU A 248 -30.50 7.91 4.50
C GLU A 248 -29.51 8.14 5.64
N GLY A 249 -28.30 8.58 5.30
CA GLY A 249 -27.28 8.90 6.28
C GLY A 249 -26.17 9.75 5.68
N THR A 250 -25.57 10.60 6.51
CA THR A 250 -24.40 11.38 6.12
C THR A 250 -23.29 10.41 5.68
N PRO A 251 -22.71 10.59 4.48
CA PRO A 251 -21.64 9.72 4.02
C PRO A 251 -20.46 9.77 5.01
N PRO A 252 -19.73 8.65 5.19
CA PRO A 252 -18.58 8.64 6.07
C PRO A 252 -17.56 9.69 5.59
N GLY A 253 -17.08 10.48 6.55
CA GLY A 253 -16.08 11.50 6.32
C GLY A 253 -14.73 10.92 5.86
N PRO A 254 -13.80 11.79 5.45
CA PRO A 254 -12.56 11.35 4.83
C PRO A 254 -11.68 10.50 5.75
N PHE A 255 -11.78 10.61 7.07
CA PHE A 255 -11.02 9.79 8.03
C PHE A 255 -11.93 8.98 8.96
N ALA A 256 -13.09 8.55 8.46
CA ALA A 256 -14.04 7.78 9.25
C ALA A 256 -13.43 6.46 9.74
N THR A 257 -13.76 6.10 10.97
CA THR A 257 -13.38 4.84 11.60
C THR A 257 -14.62 4.17 12.18
N PHE A 258 -14.55 2.85 12.33
CA PHE A 258 -15.59 2.03 12.93
C PHE A 258 -14.99 1.16 14.02
N ASP A 259 -15.55 1.24 15.22
CA ASP A 259 -15.08 0.46 16.35
C ASP A 259 -15.73 -0.92 16.35
N THR A 260 -14.88 -1.94 16.40
CA THR A 260 -15.26 -3.37 16.46
C THR A 260 -14.70 -3.99 17.71
N HIS A 261 -15.17 -5.19 18.05
CA HIS A 261 -14.62 -5.97 19.16
C HIS A 261 -14.02 -7.26 18.60
N THR A 262 -12.76 -7.53 18.93
CA THR A 262 -12.13 -8.82 18.65
C THR A 262 -12.04 -9.62 19.93
N ARG A 263 -12.47 -10.89 19.86
CA ARG A 263 -12.30 -11.83 20.96
C ARG A 263 -10.86 -12.37 21.01
N ASN A 264 -10.19 -12.23 22.16
CA ASN A 264 -8.87 -12.80 22.39
C ASN A 264 -8.95 -14.31 22.68
N LEU A 265 -7.78 -14.96 22.71
CA LEU A 265 -7.62 -16.35 23.15
C LEU A 265 -8.14 -16.59 24.59
N GLN A 266 -8.12 -15.56 25.44
CA GLN A 266 -8.64 -15.57 26.81
C GLN A 266 -10.15 -15.30 26.89
N GLY A 267 -10.82 -15.09 25.75
CA GLY A 267 -12.26 -14.86 25.68
C GLY A 267 -12.71 -13.42 25.90
N GLU A 268 -11.79 -12.51 26.22
CA GLU A 268 -12.03 -11.07 26.41
C GLU A 268 -12.22 -10.34 25.07
N ASN A 269 -13.09 -9.34 25.06
CA ASN A 269 -13.36 -8.48 23.89
C ASN A 269 -12.41 -7.27 23.91
N ASN A 270 -11.41 -7.27 23.05
CA ASN A 270 -10.57 -6.09 22.83
C ASN A 270 -11.25 -5.15 21.82
N PRO A 271 -11.34 -3.84 22.12
CA PRO A 271 -11.77 -2.87 21.13
C PRO A 271 -10.72 -2.78 20.02
N VAL A 272 -11.18 -2.81 18.77
CA VAL A 272 -10.37 -2.70 17.56
C VAL A 272 -11.03 -1.70 16.62
N THR A 273 -10.34 -0.62 16.35
CA THR A 273 -10.80 0.41 15.42
C THR A 273 -10.35 0.07 14.00
N VAL A 274 -11.29 0.13 13.05
CA VAL A 274 -11.07 -0.16 11.63
C VAL A 274 -11.32 1.09 10.80
N ALA A 275 -10.48 1.34 9.80
CA ALA A 275 -10.69 2.46 8.86
C ALA A 275 -11.88 2.19 7.93
N VAL A 276 -12.69 3.23 7.69
CA VAL A 276 -13.83 3.21 6.75
C VAL A 276 -13.51 4.11 5.56
N HIS A 277 -13.45 3.53 4.38
CA HIS A 277 -13.14 4.22 3.14
C HIS A 277 -14.43 4.49 2.35
N ASN A 278 -14.73 5.77 2.11
CA ASN A 278 -15.83 6.20 1.26
C ASN A 278 -15.44 6.04 -0.23
N MET A 279 -15.87 4.93 -0.84
CA MET A 279 -15.44 4.55 -2.18
C MET A 279 -15.91 5.50 -3.29
N PRO A 280 -17.19 5.97 -3.30
CA PRO A 280 -17.61 7.00 -4.26
C PRO A 280 -16.75 8.27 -4.20
N MET A 281 -16.44 8.76 -2.99
CA MET A 281 -15.58 9.94 -2.81
C MET A 281 -14.14 9.69 -3.29
N LEU A 282 -13.55 8.55 -2.88
CA LEU A 282 -12.15 8.24 -3.17
C LEU A 282 -11.92 7.93 -4.66
N LEU A 283 -12.75 7.08 -5.26
CA LEU A 283 -12.61 6.64 -6.64
C LEU A 283 -13.19 7.64 -7.64
N GLY A 284 -14.16 8.46 -7.23
CA GLY A 284 -14.99 9.23 -8.16
C GLY A 284 -15.95 8.34 -8.95
N ASP A 285 -16.91 8.97 -9.62
CA ASP A 285 -18.05 8.27 -10.24
C ASP A 285 -17.62 7.29 -11.34
N GLU A 286 -16.66 7.68 -12.19
CA GLU A 286 -16.20 6.86 -13.32
C GLU A 286 -15.55 5.55 -12.85
N GLN A 287 -14.58 5.63 -11.93
CA GLN A 287 -13.85 4.45 -11.45
C GLN A 287 -14.71 3.60 -10.50
N ALA A 288 -15.61 4.22 -9.72
CA ALA A 288 -16.58 3.49 -8.91
C ALA A 288 -17.59 2.71 -9.77
N ALA A 289 -18.09 3.32 -10.87
CA ALA A 289 -18.97 2.66 -11.83
C ALA A 289 -18.26 1.51 -12.55
N ARG A 290 -17.01 1.72 -12.99
CA ARG A 290 -16.16 0.68 -13.58
C ARG A 290 -16.04 -0.52 -12.65
N LEU A 291 -15.66 -0.29 -11.39
CA LEU A 291 -15.51 -1.35 -10.38
C LEU A 291 -16.80 -2.15 -10.18
N ARG A 292 -17.96 -1.47 -10.08
CA ARG A 292 -19.26 -2.14 -9.95
C ARG A 292 -19.64 -2.95 -11.19
N SER A 293 -19.29 -2.49 -12.39
CA SER A 293 -19.62 -3.19 -13.64
C SER A 293 -18.78 -4.47 -13.84
N GLU A 294 -17.47 -4.38 -13.57
CA GLU A 294 -16.50 -5.44 -13.87
C GLU A 294 -16.42 -6.52 -12.78
N ALA A 295 -16.56 -6.16 -11.49
CA ALA A 295 -16.46 -7.12 -10.39
C ALA A 295 -17.83 -7.53 -9.85
N TRP A 296 -18.15 -8.82 -10.02
CA TRP A 296 -19.39 -9.41 -9.52
C TRP A 296 -19.64 -9.13 -8.03
N VAL A 297 -18.58 -9.21 -7.21
CA VAL A 297 -18.66 -9.03 -5.74
C VAL A 297 -19.19 -7.64 -5.37
N PHE A 298 -18.91 -6.60 -6.17
CA PHE A 298 -19.29 -5.22 -5.88
C PHE A 298 -20.60 -4.78 -6.53
N ARG A 299 -21.25 -5.63 -7.35
CA ARG A 299 -22.53 -5.29 -8.02
C ARG A 299 -23.64 -5.00 -7.04
N GLU A 300 -23.68 -5.78 -5.97
CA GLU A 300 -24.71 -5.72 -4.96
C GLU A 300 -24.10 -5.56 -3.57
N GLY A 301 -24.60 -4.58 -2.82
CA GLY A 301 -24.15 -4.31 -1.46
C GLY A 301 -23.58 -2.91 -1.28
N SER A 302 -23.58 -2.48 -0.03
CA SER A 302 -23.13 -1.14 0.37
C SER A 302 -21.89 -1.17 1.24
N ILE A 303 -21.64 -2.27 1.95
CA ILE A 303 -20.50 -2.38 2.86
C ILE A 303 -19.75 -3.65 2.51
N PHE A 304 -18.44 -3.50 2.31
CA PHE A 304 -17.52 -4.61 2.10
C PHE A 304 -16.36 -4.49 3.07
N MET A 305 -15.79 -5.61 3.43
CA MET A 305 -14.65 -5.66 4.34
C MET A 305 -13.49 -6.34 3.64
N LEU A 306 -12.34 -5.68 3.65
CA LEU A 306 -11.07 -6.23 3.20
C LEU A 306 -10.50 -7.12 4.30
N ALA A 307 -10.15 -8.37 3.96
CA ALA A 307 -9.63 -9.33 4.91
C ALA A 307 -8.33 -9.99 4.41
N GLY A 308 -7.46 -10.32 5.36
CA GLY A 308 -6.25 -11.10 5.12
C GLY A 308 -5.04 -10.30 4.66
N ARG A 309 -3.86 -10.89 4.84
CA ARG A 309 -2.54 -10.24 4.59
C ARG A 309 -2.38 -9.71 3.17
N ARG A 310 -2.97 -10.36 2.17
CA ARG A 310 -2.86 -9.96 0.75
C ARG A 310 -3.52 -8.62 0.46
N THR A 311 -4.42 -8.15 1.33
CA THR A 311 -5.07 -6.83 1.19
C THR A 311 -4.25 -5.69 1.79
N THR A 312 -3.11 -5.96 2.45
CA THR A 312 -2.33 -4.93 3.16
C THR A 312 -1.89 -3.79 2.23
N ASP A 313 -1.43 -4.13 1.03
CA ASP A 313 -0.92 -3.13 0.07
C ASP A 313 -2.08 -2.29 -0.51
N LEU A 314 -3.23 -2.92 -0.76
CA LEU A 314 -4.45 -2.21 -1.14
C LEU A 314 -4.91 -1.24 -0.02
N GLN A 315 -4.89 -1.68 1.25
CA GLN A 315 -5.24 -0.82 2.38
C GLN A 315 -4.27 0.38 2.49
N ALA A 316 -2.97 0.16 2.25
CA ALA A 316 -1.98 1.24 2.19
C ALA A 316 -2.26 2.20 1.01
N ASN A 317 -2.61 1.69 -0.17
CA ASN A 317 -2.95 2.50 -1.34
C ASN A 317 -4.24 3.32 -1.12
N LEU A 318 -5.26 2.74 -0.49
CA LEU A 318 -6.48 3.45 -0.08
C LEU A 318 -6.17 4.58 0.89
N TRP A 319 -5.32 4.32 1.89
CA TRP A 319 -4.90 5.36 2.84
C TRP A 319 -4.11 6.48 2.15
N ARG A 320 -3.23 6.13 1.21
CA ARG A 320 -2.47 7.11 0.43
C ARG A 320 -3.40 7.98 -0.43
N LEU A 321 -4.38 7.38 -1.10
CA LEU A 321 -5.39 8.09 -1.90
C LEU A 321 -6.25 9.03 -1.05
N GLN A 322 -6.67 8.56 0.12
CA GLN A 322 -7.41 9.36 1.09
C GLN A 322 -6.60 10.56 1.58
N GLY A 323 -5.33 10.36 1.93
CA GLY A 323 -4.43 11.46 2.31
C GLY A 323 -4.16 12.45 1.17
N TYR A 324 -4.16 11.98 -0.09
CA TYR A 324 -3.99 12.85 -1.25
C TYR A 324 -5.18 13.80 -1.47
N LEU A 325 -6.40 13.33 -1.19
CA LEU A 325 -7.65 14.06 -1.37
C LEU A 325 -8.09 14.86 -0.14
N ALA A 326 -7.59 14.52 1.05
CA ALA A 326 -8.05 15.11 2.29
C ALA A 326 -7.86 16.63 2.31
N ASP A 327 -8.94 17.34 2.66
CA ASP A 327 -8.84 18.72 3.11
C ASP A 327 -8.56 18.72 4.62
N TYR A 328 -7.50 19.43 5.00
CA TYR A 328 -7.02 19.50 6.37
C TYR A 328 -7.44 20.79 7.08
N ARG A 329 -8.26 21.63 6.43
CA ARG A 329 -8.73 22.91 6.98
C ARG A 329 -9.82 22.73 8.05
N ASP A 330 -10.64 21.70 7.89
CA ASP A 330 -11.82 21.43 8.73
C ASP A 330 -11.66 20.19 9.61
N ILE A 331 -10.41 19.74 9.83
CA ILE A 331 -10.13 18.65 10.77
C ILE A 331 -10.10 19.25 12.18
N PRO A 332 -10.89 18.72 13.13
CA PRO A 332 -10.98 19.24 14.49
C PRO A 332 -9.67 19.17 15.27
#